data_AF-A0A520YB92-F1
#
_entry.id   AF-A0A520YB92-F1
#
_cell.length_a   1.000
_cell.length_b   1.000
_cell.length_c   1.000
_cell.angle_alpha   90.00
_cell.angle_beta   90.00
_cell.angle_gamma   90.00
#
_symmetry.space_group_name_H-M   'P 1'
#
loop_
_entity.id
_entity.type
_entity.pdbx_description
1 polymer ?
#
loop_
_entity_poly.entity_id
_entity_poly.type
_entity_poly.pdbx_seq_one_letter_code
_entity_poly.pdbx_strand_id
1 'polypeptide(L)' 'MAITLAQVRTKITETEAAITKVKTAQGYSISDKSVQRARLTELTEELAGLRRDERMLEAIDAGATTGILTAKWS' A
#
# COMPACT_ATOMS: atom_id res chain seq x y z
N MET A 1 -13.25 1.96 -12.45
CA MET A 1 -12.34 0.82 -12.69
C MET A 1 -12.10 0.14 -11.35
N ALA A 2 -12.38 -1.16 -11.24
CA ALA A 2 -12.02 -1.92 -10.04
C ALA A 2 -10.51 -2.18 -10.06
N ILE A 3 -9.82 -1.89 -8.95
CA ILE A 3 -8.42 -2.26 -8.78
C ILE A 3 -8.37 -3.75 -8.39
N THR A 4 -7.46 -4.52 -8.98
CA THR A 4 -7.29 -5.94 -8.64
C THR A 4 -6.25 -6.13 -7.54
N LEU A 5 -6.31 -7.25 -6.82
CA LEU A 5 -5.30 -7.61 -5.81
C LEU A 5 -3.88 -7.60 -6.38
N ALA A 6 -3.70 -8.10 -7.60
CA ALA A 6 -2.43 -8.06 -8.31
C ALA A 6 -1.92 -6.62 -8.53
N GLN A 7 -2.81 -5.71 -8.93
CA GLN A 7 -2.46 -4.29 -9.11
C GLN A 7 -2.08 -3.62 -7.78
N VAL A 8 -2.76 -3.94 -6.67
CA VAL A 8 -2.38 -3.42 -5.35
C VAL A 8 -1.00 -3.92 -4.95
N ARG A 9 -0.69 -5.21 -5.14
CA ARG A 9 0.63 -5.79 -4.84
C ARG A 9 1.75 -5.17 -5.66
N THR A 10 1.51 -4.94 -6.95
CA THR A 10 2.46 -4.21 -7.81
C THR A 10 2.73 -2.81 -7.25
N LYS A 11 1.68 -2.05 -6.91
CA LYS A 11 1.83 -0.71 -6.34
C LYS A 11 2.57 -0.73 -5.00
N ILE A 12 2.29 -1.68 -4.11
CA ILE A 12 3.03 -1.87 -2.85
C ILE A 12 4.53 -2.00 -3.14
N THR A 13 4.89 -2.85 -4.11
CA THR A 13 6.29 -3.10 -4.47
C THR A 13 6.96 -1.84 -5.03
N GLU A 14 6.25 -1.09 -5.89
CA GLU A 14 6.73 0.18 -6.44
C GLU A 14 6.92 1.24 -5.34
N THR A 15 5.97 1.36 -4.41
CA THR A 15 6.06 2.30 -3.28
C THR A 15 7.19 1.93 -2.32
N GLU A 16 7.41 0.64 -2.02
CA GLU A 16 8.54 0.17 -1.21
C GLU A 16 9.90 0.47 -1.86
N ALA A 17 10.00 0.31 -3.19
CA ALA A 17 11.18 0.70 -3.96
C ALA A 17 11.41 2.22 -3.93
N ALA A 18 10.34 3.02 -4.04
CA ALA A 18 10.41 4.48 -3.94
C ALA A 18 10.88 4.94 -2.56
N ILE A 19 10.36 4.33 -1.48
CA ILE A 19 10.80 4.60 -0.10
C ILE A 19 12.30 4.30 0.03
N THR A 20 12.74 3.16 -0.49
CA THR A 20 14.16 2.75 -0.43
C THR A 20 15.04 3.77 -1.16
N LYS A 21 14.63 4.24 -2.34
CA LYS A 21 15.34 5.26 -3.12
C LYS A 21 15.41 6.61 -2.39
N VAL A 22 14.33 7.01 -1.72
CA VAL A 22 14.33 8.25 -0.91
C VAL A 22 15.27 8.11 0.29
N LYS A 23 15.28 6.95 0.97
CA LYS A 23 16.19 6.68 2.09
C LYS A 23 17.66 6.70 1.67
N THR A 24 18.01 6.14 0.51
CA THR A 24 19.41 6.16 0.02
C THR A 24 19.83 7.56 -0.44
N ALA A 25 18.91 8.36 -0.98
CA ALA A 25 19.17 9.74 -1.37
C ALA A 25 19.39 10.70 -0.19
N GLN A 26 18.98 10.33 1.04
CA GLN A 26 19.20 11.14 2.26
C GLN A 26 20.68 11.36 2.62
N GLY A 27 21.59 10.57 2.06
CA GLY A 27 23.03 10.72 2.27
C GLY A 27 23.68 11.88 1.51
N TYR A 28 23.06 12.42 0.46
CA TYR A 28 23.76 13.24 -0.54
C TYR A 28 23.54 14.77 -0.44
N SER A 29 22.55 15.26 0.30
CA SER A 29 22.30 16.72 0.42
C SER A 29 21.69 17.10 1.78
N ILE A 30 22.30 18.05 2.48
CA ILE A 30 21.84 18.54 3.80
C ILE A 30 20.60 19.44 3.65
N SER A 31 20.50 20.19 2.55
CA SER A 31 19.42 21.16 2.30
C SER A 31 18.09 20.50 1.93
N ASP A 32 18.11 19.26 1.43
CA ASP A 32 16.92 18.51 1.00
C ASP A 32 16.31 17.60 2.08
N LYS A 33 16.89 17.54 3.29
CA LYS A 33 16.46 16.57 4.32
C LYS A 33 15.01 16.76 4.78
N SER A 34 14.47 17.97 4.78
CA SER A 34 13.06 18.22 5.10
C SER A 34 12.13 17.73 3.99
N VAL A 35 12.47 18.03 2.73
CA VAL A 35 11.73 17.60 1.54
C VAL A 35 11.72 16.07 1.41
N GLN A 36 12.88 15.45 1.62
CA GLN A 36 13.00 13.99 1.60
C GLN A 36 12.25 13.32 2.76
N ARG A 37 12.19 13.95 3.95
CA ARG A 37 11.37 13.45 5.07
C ARG A 37 9.89 13.56 4.78
N ALA A 38 9.42 14.69 4.26
CA ALA A 38 8.01 14.86 3.86
C ALA A 38 7.62 13.80 2.82
N ARG A 39 8.44 13.62 1.78
CA ARG A 39 8.21 12.61 0.75
C ARG A 39 8.25 11.18 1.29
N LEU A 40 9.11 10.90 2.27
CA LEU A 40 9.13 9.60 2.94
C LEU A 40 7.83 9.35 3.72
N THR A 41 7.32 10.37 4.42
CA THR A 41 6.06 10.30 5.15
C THR A 41 4.90 10.02 4.19
N GLU A 42 4.77 10.79 3.10
CA GLU A 42 3.75 10.58 2.08
C GLU A 42 3.77 9.15 1.51
N LEU A 43 4.94 8.65 1.12
CA LEU A 43 5.09 7.28 0.60
C LEU A 43 4.76 6.22 1.67
N THR A 44 5.04 6.49 2.94
CA THR A 44 4.73 5.56 4.04
C THR A 44 3.22 5.53 4.32
N GLU A 45 2.56 6.67 4.24
CA GLU A 45 1.09 6.77 4.34
C GLU A 45 0.40 6.06 3.17
N GLU A 46 0.91 6.27 1.95
CA GLU A 46 0.43 5.57 0.75
C GLU A 46 0.59 4.05 0.89
N LEU A 47 1.75 3.58 1.35
CA LEU A 47 2.00 2.15 1.60
C LEU A 47 1.02 1.57 2.64
N ALA A 48 0.73 2.32 3.70
CA ALA A 48 -0.22 1.89 4.73
C ALA A 48 -1.65 1.77 4.16
N GLY A 49 -2.05 2.68 3.27
CA GLY A 49 -3.30 2.61 2.52
C GLY A 49 -3.36 1.37 1.63
N LEU A 50 -2.34 1.17 0.80
CA LEU A 50 -2.26 0.02 -0.12
C LEU A 50 -2.29 -1.32 0.62
N ARG A 51 -1.62 -1.46 1.77
CA ARG A 51 -1.68 -2.68 2.61
C ARG A 51 -3.03 -2.89 3.29
N ARG A 52 -3.84 -1.84 3.46
CA ARG A 52 -5.23 -1.97 3.90
C ARG A 52 -6.10 -2.49 2.76
N ASP A 53 -5.94 -1.92 1.57
CA ASP A 53 -6.66 -2.34 0.37
C ASP A 53 -6.34 -3.79 0.00
N GLU A 54 -5.06 -4.19 0.10
CA GLU A 54 -4.62 -5.58 -0.09
C GLU A 54 -5.39 -6.53 0.83
N ARG A 55 -5.39 -6.26 2.14
CA ARG A 55 -6.10 -7.10 3.13
C ARG A 55 -7.61 -7.14 2.89
N MET A 56 -8.21 -6.03 2.46
CA MET A 56 -9.64 -5.99 2.15
C MET A 56 -9.95 -6.85 0.92
N LEU A 57 -9.12 -6.75 -0.14
CA LEU A 57 -9.28 -7.56 -1.34
C LEU A 57 -9.01 -9.04 -1.09
N GLU A 58 -8.01 -9.39 -0.28
CA GLU A 58 -7.75 -10.76 0.18
C GLU A 58 -8.91 -11.32 0.99
N ALA A 59 -9.51 -10.52 1.89
CA ALA A 59 -10.67 -10.94 2.66
C ALA A 59 -11.92 -11.13 1.79
N ILE A 60 -12.11 -10.30 0.75
CA ILE A 60 -13.18 -10.48 -0.23
C ILE A 60 -12.95 -11.77 -1.05
N ASP A 61 -11.73 -12.02 -1.51
CA ASP A 61 -11.38 -13.23 -2.26
C ASP A 61 -11.55 -14.49 -1.40
N ALA A 62 -11.08 -14.44 -0.15
CA ALA A 62 -11.26 -15.52 0.83
C ALA A 62 -12.71 -15.70 1.25
N GLY A 63 -13.48 -14.62 1.43
CA GLY A 63 -14.91 -14.66 1.75
C GLY A 63 -15.80 -15.09 0.59
N ALA A 64 -15.35 -14.85 -0.66
CA ALA A 64 -15.97 -15.43 -1.84
C ALA A 64 -15.65 -16.94 -1.95
N THR A 65 -14.46 -17.36 -1.51
CA THR A 65 -14.01 -18.76 -1.52
C THR A 65 -14.63 -19.59 -0.38
N THR A 66 -14.84 -18.97 0.79
CA THR A 66 -15.48 -19.56 1.95
C THR A 66 -16.91 -19.07 1.95
N GLY A 67 -17.85 -19.79 1.33
CA GLY A 67 -19.27 -19.41 1.14
C GLY A 67 -20.06 -19.11 2.42
N ILE A 68 -19.65 -18.10 3.17
CA ILE A 68 -20.34 -17.49 4.30
C ILE A 68 -20.88 -16.16 3.78
N LEU A 69 -21.71 -16.24 2.73
CA LEU A 69 -22.85 -15.36 2.67
C LEU A 69 -23.69 -15.74 3.89
N THR A 70 -23.46 -15.07 5.01
CA THR A 70 -24.28 -15.15 6.20
C THR A 70 -25.70 -14.87 5.72
N ALA A 71 -26.45 -15.95 5.52
CA ALA A 71 -27.80 -15.91 5.04
C ALA A 71 -28.59 -15.08 6.05
N LYS A 72 -29.17 -14.00 5.52
CA LYS A 72 -30.37 -13.32 6.00
C LYS A 72 -30.39 -12.94 7.48
N TRP A 73 -30.29 -11.64 7.68
CA TRP A 73 -31.25 -10.96 8.55
C TRP A 73 -32.67 -11.42 8.18
N SER A 74 -33.31 -12.17 9.08
CA SER A 74 -34.75 -12.42 9.13
C SER A 74 -35.17 -12.45 10.59
#